data_AF-A0A7Y3G881-F1
#
_entry.id   AF-A0A7Y3G881-F1
#
_cell.length_a   1.000
_cell.length_b   1.000
_cell.length_c   1.000
_cell.angle_alpha   90.00
_cell.angle_beta   90.00
_cell.angle_gamma   90.00
#
_symmetry.space_group_name_H-M   'P 1'
#
loop_
_entity.id
_entity.type
_entity.pdbx_description
1 polymer ?
#
loop_
_entity_poly.entity_id
_entity_poly.type
_entity_poly.pdbx_seq_one_letter_code
_entity_poly.pdbx_strand_id
1 'polypeptide(L)'
;MSNKSIKGRGAQLNVHNRFLKLEHETRDDFLEFCKKEGEDSDRNKTLYLETFPKTIVNKVTSPDVGMNYSMNPYQGCEHGCVYCYARNSHEFWGFSAGLDFERRILIKKNAPHLLEQKLKSKNWKACPIVMSGNTDCYQPAEKKFEITRKCLEVFL
;
A
#
# COMPACT_ATOMS: atom_id res chain seq x y z
N MET A 1 -7.79 -11.58 29.49
CA MET A 1 -7.29 -10.60 28.51
C MET A 1 -8.46 -10.18 27.63
N SER A 2 -8.86 -8.91 27.66
CA SER A 2 -9.97 -8.43 26.83
C SER A 2 -9.52 -8.46 25.37
N ASN A 3 -10.07 -9.39 24.57
CA ASN A 3 -9.88 -9.46 23.12
C ASN A 3 -10.61 -8.26 22.48
N LYS A 4 -10.04 -7.08 22.62
CA LYS A 4 -10.58 -5.85 22.05
C LYS A 4 -10.14 -5.77 20.60
N SER A 5 -11.03 -6.14 19.68
CA SER A 5 -10.77 -6.03 18.25
C SER A 5 -10.74 -4.58 17.80
N ILE A 6 -9.84 -4.27 16.87
CA ILE A 6 -9.73 -2.94 16.25
C ILE A 6 -10.81 -2.84 15.19
N LYS A 7 -11.84 -2.02 15.46
CA LYS A 7 -12.96 -1.83 14.55
C LYS A 7 -12.51 -1.21 13.23
N GLY A 8 -13.05 -1.74 12.12
CA GLY A 8 -12.81 -1.22 10.76
C GLY A 8 -11.47 -1.62 10.16
N ARG A 9 -10.74 -2.53 10.81
CA ARG A 9 -9.45 -3.04 10.39
C ARG A 9 -9.53 -4.56 10.22
N GLY A 10 -8.87 -5.07 9.18
CA GLY A 10 -8.84 -6.51 8.95
C GLY A 10 -7.75 -7.16 9.78
N ALA A 11 -6.52 -6.65 9.69
CA ALA A 11 -5.47 -7.05 10.61
C ALA A 11 -5.79 -6.55 12.03
N GLN A 12 -5.58 -7.40 13.04
CA GLN A 12 -5.78 -7.05 14.45
C GLN A 12 -4.47 -6.76 15.18
N LEU A 13 -3.33 -7.00 14.52
CA LEU A 13 -2.00 -6.86 15.10
C LEU A 13 -1.06 -6.15 14.13
N ASN A 14 -0.11 -5.39 14.67
CA ASN A 14 1.02 -4.89 13.92
C ASN A 14 2.19 -5.85 14.11
N VAL A 15 2.34 -6.80 13.18
CA VAL A 15 3.38 -7.84 13.28
C VAL A 15 4.77 -7.24 12.99
N HIS A 16 5.80 -7.82 13.58
CA HIS A 16 7.18 -7.44 13.27
C HIS A 16 7.48 -7.63 11.78
N ASN A 17 8.24 -6.70 11.19
CA ASN A 17 8.73 -6.80 9.83
C ASN A 17 9.95 -7.71 9.79
N ARG A 18 9.89 -8.82 9.04
CA ARG A 18 10.94 -9.85 9.02
C ARG A 18 12.32 -9.37 8.53
N PHE A 19 12.40 -8.24 7.84
CA PHE A 19 13.66 -7.69 7.33
C PHE A 19 14.32 -6.71 8.32
N LEU A 20 13.60 -6.26 9.35
CA LEU A 20 14.13 -5.34 10.35
C LEU A 20 14.75 -6.12 11.52
N LYS A 21 15.93 -5.66 11.96
CA LYS A 21 16.61 -6.22 13.14
C LYS A 21 15.97 -5.80 14.47
N LEU A 22 15.38 -4.60 14.49
CA LEU A 22 14.79 -3.99 15.68
C LEU A 22 13.27 -4.03 15.57
N GLU A 23 12.62 -4.35 16.68
CA GLU A 23 11.17 -4.34 16.83
C GLU A 23 10.75 -3.21 17.78
N HIS A 24 9.57 -2.66 17.55
CA HIS A 24 8.96 -1.64 18.40
C HIS A 24 7.87 -2.28 19.24
N GLU A 25 8.01 -2.23 20.56
CA GLU A 25 7.02 -2.73 21.51
C GLU A 25 6.29 -1.56 22.17
N THR A 26 4.97 -1.69 22.31
CA THR A 26 4.18 -0.76 23.13
C THR A 26 4.11 -1.31 24.55
N ARG A 27 4.67 -0.56 25.50
CA ARG A 27 4.74 -0.95 26.91
C ARG A 27 3.60 -0.32 27.73
N ASP A 28 3.25 -0.98 28.83
CA ASP A 28 2.17 -0.54 29.72
C ASP A 28 2.43 0.85 30.34
N ASP A 29 3.69 1.17 30.66
CA ASP A 29 4.08 2.48 31.20
C ASP A 29 3.79 3.64 30.23
N PHE A 30 4.00 3.42 28.93
CA PHE A 30 3.60 4.38 27.89
C PHE A 30 2.08 4.51 27.78
N LEU A 31 1.35 3.40 27.84
CA LEU A 31 -0.13 3.42 27.80
C LEU A 31 -0.73 4.15 29.01
N GLU A 32 -0.14 3.96 30.20
CA GLU A 32 -0.51 4.70 31.40
C GLU A 32 -0.23 6.19 31.27
N PHE A 33 0.91 6.58 30.69
CA PHE A 33 1.25 7.97 30.41
C PHE A 33 0.20 8.61 29.49
N CYS A 34 -0.10 8.00 28.35
CA CYS A 34 -1.14 8.50 27.44
C CYS A 34 -2.48 8.68 28.15
N LYS A 35 -2.88 7.71 28.98
CA LYS A 35 -4.14 7.80 29.73
C LYS A 35 -4.16 8.96 30.74
N LYS A 36 -3.04 9.24 31.42
CA LYS A 36 -2.93 10.36 32.38
C LYS A 36 -3.02 11.72 31.69
N GLU A 37 -2.39 11.84 30.53
CA GLU A 37 -2.40 13.07 29.72
C GLU A 37 -3.69 13.23 28.89
N GLY A 38 -4.59 12.25 28.90
CA GLY A 38 -5.81 12.25 28.08
C GLY A 38 -5.54 12.09 26.58
N GLU A 39 -4.42 11.47 26.23
CA GLU A 39 -4.00 11.19 24.86
C GLU A 39 -4.36 9.75 24.43
N ASP A 40 -4.67 9.59 23.14
CA ASP A 40 -4.79 8.27 22.51
C ASP A 40 -3.43 7.77 22.04
N SER A 41 -3.03 6.59 22.49
CA SER A 41 -1.78 5.94 22.04
C SER A 41 -1.78 5.58 20.55
N ASP A 42 -2.96 5.33 19.98
CA ASP A 42 -3.13 5.07 18.55
C ASP A 42 -4.50 5.56 18.03
N ARG A 43 -4.48 6.52 17.10
CA ARG A 43 -5.68 7.09 16.48
C ARG A 43 -6.31 6.19 15.41
N ASN A 44 -5.70 5.05 15.08
CA ASN A 44 -6.13 4.11 14.05
C ASN A 44 -6.41 4.76 12.68
N LYS A 45 -5.70 5.85 12.36
CA LYS A 45 -5.88 6.60 11.11
C LYS A 45 -5.03 6.01 9.98
N THR A 46 -5.57 6.07 8.76
CA THR A 46 -4.79 5.86 7.54
C THR A 46 -3.94 7.10 7.27
N LEU A 47 -2.69 6.87 6.88
CA LEU A 47 -1.69 7.87 6.52
C LEU A 47 -1.25 7.61 5.08
N TYR A 48 -1.22 8.68 4.30
CA TYR A 48 -0.82 8.65 2.90
C TYR A 48 0.62 9.15 2.78
N LEU A 49 1.50 8.32 2.22
CA LEU A 49 2.93 8.60 2.09
C LEU A 49 3.26 8.81 0.61
N GLU A 50 3.75 9.99 0.25
CA GLU A 50 4.14 10.28 -1.12
C GLU A 50 5.41 9.53 -1.51
N THR A 51 5.38 8.90 -2.68
CA THR A 51 6.52 8.18 -3.24
C THR A 51 6.78 8.63 -4.67
N PHE A 52 8.06 8.57 -5.05
CA PHE A 52 8.56 9.08 -6.32
C PHE A 52 9.29 7.97 -7.08
N PRO A 53 8.56 6.96 -7.60
CA PRO A 53 9.18 5.92 -8.41
C PRO A 53 9.79 6.51 -9.69
N LYS A 54 10.78 5.80 -10.25
CA LYS A 54 11.39 6.13 -11.56
C LYS A 54 10.63 5.50 -12.74
N THR A 55 9.88 4.44 -12.48
CA THR A 55 9.07 3.69 -13.47
C THR A 55 7.77 3.22 -12.82
N ILE A 56 6.72 3.00 -13.61
CA ILE A 56 5.42 2.54 -13.10
C ILE A 56 4.97 1.18 -13.68
N VAL A 57 5.39 0.86 -14.90
CA VAL A 57 5.05 -0.40 -15.59
C VAL A 57 6.17 -1.42 -15.36
N ASN A 58 5.83 -2.55 -14.76
CA ASN A 58 6.76 -3.62 -14.40
C ASN A 58 6.47 -4.86 -15.23
N LYS A 59 7.52 -5.53 -15.72
CA LYS A 59 7.36 -6.83 -16.38
C LYS A 59 7.04 -7.87 -15.33
N VAL A 60 6.03 -8.70 -15.59
CA VAL A 60 5.69 -9.84 -14.75
C VAL A 60 6.37 -11.08 -15.33
N THR A 61 7.10 -11.82 -14.49
CA THR A 61 7.88 -13.00 -14.89
C THR A 61 7.48 -14.25 -14.13
N SER A 62 6.45 -14.19 -13.27
CA SER A 62 5.97 -15.38 -12.57
C SER A 62 5.23 -16.28 -13.57
N PRO A 63 5.52 -17.60 -13.58
CA PRO A 63 4.82 -18.54 -14.43
C PRO A 63 3.36 -18.78 -13.99
N ASP A 64 3.03 -18.42 -12.75
CA ASP A 64 1.72 -18.67 -12.14
C ASP A 64 0.67 -17.62 -12.53
N VAL A 65 1.12 -16.46 -13.02
CA VAL A 65 0.25 -15.36 -13.43
C VAL A 65 0.49 -15.03 -14.90
N GLY A 66 -0.50 -15.28 -15.75
CA GLY A 66 -0.44 -15.07 -17.21
C GLY A 66 -0.42 -13.60 -17.66
N MET A 67 0.12 -12.70 -16.83
CA MET A 67 0.21 -11.27 -17.08
C MET A 67 1.55 -10.92 -17.72
N ASN A 68 1.56 -10.05 -18.72
CA ASN A 68 2.82 -9.58 -19.31
C ASN A 68 3.44 -8.43 -18.49
N TYR A 69 2.61 -7.44 -18.17
CA TYR A 69 3.01 -6.27 -17.43
C TYR A 69 1.98 -5.92 -16.35
N SER A 70 2.46 -5.35 -15.26
CA SER A 70 1.62 -4.83 -14.18
C SER A 70 2.01 -3.42 -13.77
N MET A 71 1.05 -2.69 -13.22
CA MET A 71 1.27 -1.41 -12.58
C MET A 71 0.34 -1.26 -11.38
N ASN A 72 0.81 -0.56 -10.34
CA ASN A 72 0.02 -0.29 -9.14
C ASN A 72 0.20 1.19 -8.76
N PRO A 73 -0.86 2.03 -8.85
CA PRO A 73 -0.83 3.45 -8.47
C PRO A 73 -0.59 3.67 -6.97
N TYR A 74 -1.01 2.71 -6.15
CA TYR A 74 -0.90 2.70 -4.69
C TYR A 74 -0.06 1.49 -4.22
N GLN A 75 0.45 1.54 -2.99
CA GLN A 75 0.96 0.36 -2.28
C GLN A 75 0.45 0.38 -0.83
N GLY A 76 0.04 -0.79 -0.33
CA GLY A 76 -0.92 -0.85 0.77
C GLY A 76 -2.36 -0.74 0.25
N CYS A 77 -3.32 -1.23 1.04
CA CYS A 77 -4.73 -1.23 0.67
C CYS A 77 -5.63 -1.03 1.89
N GLU A 78 -6.40 0.06 1.89
CA GLU A 78 -7.31 0.40 3.00
C GLU A 78 -8.44 -0.62 3.21
N HIS A 79 -8.74 -1.46 2.21
CA HIS A 79 -9.70 -2.56 2.37
C HIS A 79 -9.27 -3.59 3.43
N GLY A 80 -7.96 -3.72 3.66
CA GLY A 80 -7.45 -4.51 4.77
C GLY A 80 -7.82 -6.00 4.76
N CYS A 81 -8.08 -6.64 3.62
CA CYS A 81 -8.39 -8.08 3.59
C CYS A 81 -7.29 -8.88 4.29
N VAL A 82 -7.61 -9.59 5.37
CA VAL A 82 -6.62 -10.27 6.23
C VAL A 82 -5.83 -11.35 5.45
N TYR A 83 -6.47 -11.98 4.47
CA TYR A 83 -5.91 -13.00 3.59
C TYR A 83 -5.21 -12.44 2.35
N CYS A 84 -5.01 -11.12 2.25
CA CYS A 84 -4.41 -10.50 1.06
C CYS A 84 -2.94 -10.90 0.92
N TYR A 85 -2.60 -11.58 -0.17
CA TYR A 85 -1.23 -12.02 -0.47
C TYR A 85 -0.23 -10.85 -0.58
N ALA A 86 -0.72 -9.66 -0.95
CA ALA A 86 0.07 -8.46 -1.14
C ALA A 86 0.66 -7.88 0.16
N ARG A 87 0.16 -8.30 1.33
CA ARG A 87 0.62 -7.84 2.65
C ARG A 87 2.14 -7.98 2.81
N ASN A 88 2.68 -9.10 2.35
CA ASN A 88 4.12 -9.39 2.42
C ASN A 88 4.97 -8.40 1.60
N SER A 89 4.39 -7.76 0.58
CA SER A 89 5.11 -6.77 -0.24
C SER A 89 5.38 -5.46 0.52
N HIS A 90 4.60 -5.20 1.58
CA HIS A 90 4.71 -3.98 2.39
C HIS A 90 5.97 -3.99 3.26
N GLU A 91 6.45 -5.19 3.61
CA GLU A 91 7.65 -5.36 4.43
C GLU A 91 8.92 -4.87 3.73
N PHE A 92 8.99 -4.95 2.40
CA PHE A 92 10.13 -4.41 1.63
C PHE A 92 10.26 -2.88 1.76
N TRP A 93 9.21 -2.19 2.22
CA TRP A 93 9.22 -0.75 2.48
C TRP A 93 9.43 -0.41 3.95
N GLY A 94 9.77 -1.40 4.79
CA GLY A 94 10.02 -1.20 6.22
C GLY A 94 8.77 -1.16 7.09
N PHE A 95 7.61 -1.51 6.54
CA PHE A 95 6.32 -1.53 7.27
C PHE A 95 5.90 -2.96 7.64
N SER A 96 4.95 -3.14 8.55
CA SER A 96 4.41 -4.49 8.81
C SER A 96 3.50 -5.01 7.69
N ALA A 97 3.40 -6.34 7.61
CA ALA A 97 2.36 -7.03 6.82
C ALA A 97 0.96 -6.98 7.48
N GLY A 98 0.88 -6.48 8.72
CA GLY A 98 -0.34 -6.42 9.54
C GLY A 98 -1.08 -5.10 9.34
N LEU A 99 -1.22 -4.33 10.43
CA LEU A 99 -1.94 -3.07 10.45
C LEU A 99 -1.34 -1.99 9.53
N ASP A 100 -0.01 -1.97 9.34
CA ASP A 100 0.60 -0.95 8.49
C ASP A 100 0.16 -1.09 7.03
N PHE A 101 -0.01 -2.31 6.50
CA PHE A 101 -0.47 -2.52 5.12
C PHE A 101 -1.77 -1.78 4.77
N GLU A 102 -2.70 -1.66 5.73
CA GLU A 102 -4.00 -1.01 5.55
C GLU A 102 -4.06 0.42 6.11
N ARG A 103 -2.97 0.89 6.74
CA ARG A 103 -2.87 2.22 7.36
C ARG A 103 -1.77 3.10 6.79
N ARG A 104 -0.77 2.55 6.11
CA ARG A 104 0.36 3.26 5.51
C ARG A 104 0.26 3.10 4.01
N ILE A 105 -0.49 3.98 3.35
CA ILE A 105 -0.74 3.87 1.92
C ILE A 105 0.28 4.72 1.17
N LEU A 106 1.16 4.08 0.42
CA LEU A 106 2.12 4.76 -0.43
C LEU A 106 1.41 5.19 -1.71
N ILE A 107 1.49 6.47 -2.03
CA ILE A 107 0.83 7.07 -3.20
C ILE A 107 1.89 7.45 -4.24
N LYS A 108 1.69 7.05 -5.49
CA LYS A 108 2.61 7.36 -6.61
C LYS A 108 2.00 8.45 -7.48
N LYS A 109 2.02 9.70 -7.01
CA LYS A 109 1.38 10.83 -7.72
C LYS A 109 1.88 11.04 -9.14
N ASN A 110 3.14 10.69 -9.42
CA ASN A 110 3.74 10.79 -10.75
C ASN A 110 3.43 9.59 -11.67
N ALA A 111 2.61 8.62 -11.23
CA ALA A 111 2.26 7.44 -12.02
C ALA A 111 1.71 7.74 -13.43
N PRO A 112 0.79 8.72 -13.63
CA PRO A 112 0.28 9.04 -14.97
C PRO A 112 1.38 9.54 -15.91
N HIS A 113 2.25 10.42 -15.41
CA HIS A 113 3.38 10.93 -16.18
C HIS A 113 4.37 9.84 -16.58
N LEU A 114 4.73 8.96 -15.64
CA LEU A 114 5.62 7.83 -15.92
C LEU A 114 4.99 6.82 -16.91
N LEU A 115 3.68 6.64 -16.83
CA LEU A 115 2.95 5.78 -17.76
C LEU A 115 3.01 6.37 -19.17
N GLU A 116 2.71 7.67 -19.33
CA GLU A 116 2.78 8.35 -20.62
C GLU A 116 4.19 8.26 -21.23
N GLN A 117 5.23 8.54 -20.44
CA GLN A 117 6.62 8.38 -20.87
C GLN A 117 6.93 6.95 -21.33
N LYS A 118 6.42 5.95 -20.61
CA LYS A 118 6.62 4.54 -20.97
C LYS A 118 5.95 4.22 -22.30
N LEU A 119 4.69 4.61 -22.48
CA LEU A 119 3.92 4.33 -23.69
C LEU A 119 4.49 5.04 -24.92
N LYS A 120 5.01 6.28 -24.76
CA LYS A 120 5.67 7.05 -25.83
C LYS A 120 7.10 6.60 -26.15
N SER A 121 7.69 5.70 -25.36
CA SER A 121 9.06 5.26 -25.59
C SER A 121 9.19 4.40 -26.86
N LYS A 122 10.25 4.63 -27.65
CA LYS A 122 10.49 3.91 -28.94
C LYS A 122 10.56 2.38 -28.80
N ASN A 123 10.90 1.89 -27.62
CA ASN A 123 11.06 0.47 -27.33
C ASN A 123 9.77 -0.18 -26.80
N TRP A 124 8.72 0.60 -26.55
CA TRP A 124 7.45 0.05 -26.09
C TRP A 124 6.73 -0.65 -27.23
N LYS A 125 6.35 -1.91 -26.98
CA LYS A 125 5.46 -2.66 -27.86
C LYS A 125 4.12 -2.79 -27.14
N ALA A 126 3.05 -2.37 -27.80
CA ALA A 126 1.71 -2.39 -27.24
C ALA A 126 1.36 -3.81 -26.75
N CYS A 127 1.05 -3.91 -25.47
CA CYS A 127 0.64 -5.14 -24.81
C CYS A 127 -0.26 -4.81 -23.61
N PRO A 128 -1.11 -5.74 -23.18
CA PRO A 128 -1.96 -5.52 -22.01
C PRO A 128 -1.11 -5.24 -20.76
N ILE A 129 -1.48 -4.18 -20.04
CA ILE A 129 -0.95 -3.84 -18.72
C ILE A 129 -2.06 -4.10 -17.71
N VAL A 130 -1.80 -4.99 -16.76
CA VAL A 130 -2.72 -5.21 -15.64
C VAL A 130 -2.52 -4.10 -14.61
N MET A 131 -3.56 -3.30 -14.43
CA MET A 131 -3.59 -2.33 -13.35
C MET A 131 -4.06 -3.00 -12.06
N SER A 132 -3.38 -2.70 -10.95
CA SER A 132 -3.80 -3.12 -9.61
C SER A 132 -3.80 -4.62 -9.35
N GLY A 133 -2.80 -5.33 -9.87
CA GLY A 133 -2.60 -6.75 -9.55
C GLY A 133 -2.34 -6.99 -8.05
N ASN A 134 -1.63 -6.08 -7.36
CA ASN A 134 -1.19 -6.25 -5.97
C ASN A 134 -2.07 -5.47 -4.97
N THR A 135 -2.55 -4.29 -5.35
CA THR A 135 -3.36 -3.42 -4.47
C THR A 135 -4.49 -2.77 -5.23
N ASP A 136 -5.61 -2.53 -4.55
CA ASP A 136 -6.81 -1.98 -5.16
C ASP A 136 -6.61 -0.51 -5.63
N CYS A 137 -6.99 -0.23 -6.88
CA CYS A 137 -6.90 1.09 -7.52
C CYS A 137 -8.05 2.03 -7.15
N TYR A 138 -9.13 1.50 -6.62
CA TYR A 138 -10.35 2.21 -6.20
C TYR A 138 -10.57 2.14 -4.69
N GLN A 139 -9.51 1.86 -3.92
CA GLN A 139 -9.54 2.03 -2.46
C GLN A 139 -9.90 3.49 -2.08
N PRO A 140 -10.39 3.76 -0.86
CA PRO A 140 -10.80 5.09 -0.40
C PRO A 140 -9.84 6.24 -0.78
N ALA A 141 -8.53 6.01 -0.79
CA ALA A 141 -7.51 6.94 -1.28
C ALA A 141 -7.83 7.54 -2.67
N GLU A 142 -8.37 6.76 -3.60
CA GLU A 142 -8.64 7.18 -4.97
C GLU A 142 -9.64 8.34 -5.03
N LYS A 143 -10.61 8.40 -4.10
CA LYS A 143 -11.55 9.53 -4.00
C LYS A 143 -10.83 10.86 -3.77
N LYS A 144 -9.63 10.83 -3.19
CA LYS A 144 -8.83 12.02 -2.89
C LYS A 144 -7.78 12.32 -3.97
N PHE A 145 -7.09 11.29 -4.47
CA PHE A 145 -5.91 11.50 -5.31
C PHE A 145 -6.17 11.32 -6.81
N GLU A 146 -7.19 10.54 -7.17
CA GLU A 146 -7.62 10.31 -8.56
C GLU A 146 -6.48 9.84 -9.48
N ILE A 147 -5.52 9.09 -8.94
CA ILE A 147 -4.32 8.66 -9.67
C ILE A 147 -4.70 7.59 -10.69
N THR A 148 -5.61 6.68 -10.34
CA THR A 148 -6.12 5.67 -11.26
C THR A 148 -6.84 6.35 -12.42
N ARG A 149 -7.74 7.30 -12.14
CA ARG A 149 -8.41 8.09 -13.19
C ARG A 149 -7.40 8.73 -14.15
N LYS A 150 -6.42 9.45 -13.62
CA LYS A 150 -5.39 10.11 -14.44
C LYS A 150 -4.55 9.10 -15.24
N CYS A 151 -4.29 7.91 -14.71
CA CYS A 151 -3.64 6.84 -15.48
C CYS A 151 -4.51 6.35 -16.63
N LEU A 152 -5.83 6.25 -16.44
CA LEU A 152 -6.77 5.84 -17.49
C LEU A 152 -6.88 6.89 -18.60
N GLU A 153 -6.87 8.18 -18.25
CA GLU A 153 -6.87 9.29 -19.22
C GLU A 153 -5.67 9.26 -20.18
N VAL A 154 -4.53 8.68 -19.77
CA VAL A 154 -3.35 8.51 -20.64
C VAL A 154 -3.60 7.51 -21.79
N PHE A 155 -4.62 6.66 -21.69
CA PHE A 155 -4.99 5.70 -22.74
C PHE A 155 -6.06 6.20 -23.72
N LEU A 156 -6.62 7.39 -23.49
CA LEU A 156 -7.61 8.03 -24.37
C LEU A 156 -6.93 8.88 -25.45
#